data_AF-A0A062UDG2-F1
#
_entry.id   AF-A0A062UDG2-F1
#
_cell.length_a   1.000
_cell.length_b   1.000
_cell.length_c   1.000
_cell.angle_alpha   90.00
_cell.angle_beta   90.00
_cell.angle_gamma   90.00
#
_symmetry.space_group_name_H-M   'P 1'
#
loop_
_entity.id
_entity.type
_entity.pdbx_description
1 polymer ?
#
loop_
_entity_poly.entity_id
_entity_poly.type
_entity_poly.pdbx_seq_one_letter_code
_entity_poly.pdbx_strand_id
1 'polypeptide(L)'
;MRIAATALSILVLAGAALPAAAQYGDVKRTQAEIALEEATASLEGNRVARSDAITACAARDYDACFRLGDMYRRGLGGLQDYEKAAEVYRKSCNGKNGEGCAGLAYLTTHGRGVDADPAKARVLYEKACDYGELSGCAAYGNMLYTGQGGSKNVAKGQRLLQDACDQDYEWACDRLTGLGAYQPDDDTWQRLKDAKSRY
;
A
#
# COMPACT_ATOMS: atom_id res chain seq x y z
N MET A 1 -50.85 -36.91 -66.17
CA MET A 1 -50.69 -38.28 -65.61
C MET A 1 -49.24 -38.68 -65.85
N ARG A 2 -48.35 -38.68 -64.84
CA ARG A 2 -47.91 -39.85 -64.03
C ARG A 2 -47.70 -41.09 -64.94
N ILE A 3 -46.53 -41.73 -65.06
CA ILE A 3 -45.75 -42.53 -64.06
C ILE A 3 -44.34 -42.75 -64.71
N ALA A 4 -43.19 -42.35 -64.12
CA ALA A 4 -42.20 -43.14 -63.33
C ALA A 4 -42.06 -44.63 -63.76
N ALA A 5 -40.96 -45.38 -63.74
CA ALA A 5 -39.61 -45.30 -63.21
C ALA A 5 -38.78 -46.41 -63.91
N THR A 6 -37.47 -46.24 -64.07
CA THR A 6 -36.49 -47.34 -64.02
C THR A 6 -35.10 -46.73 -63.91
N ALA A 7 -34.48 -46.86 -62.75
CA ALA A 7 -33.03 -46.74 -62.61
C ALA A 7 -32.61 -47.48 -61.35
N LEU A 8 -32.25 -48.75 -61.54
CA LEU A 8 -31.42 -49.51 -60.62
C LEU A 8 -29.98 -49.11 -60.94
N SER A 9 -29.20 -48.58 -59.99
CA SER A 9 -27.72 -48.70 -60.00
C SER A 9 -27.07 -48.28 -58.69
N ILE A 10 -26.50 -49.30 -58.03
CA ILE A 10 -25.14 -49.39 -57.48
C ILE A 10 -24.77 -48.49 -56.29
N LEU A 11 -24.60 -49.17 -55.15
CA LEU A 11 -23.81 -48.75 -53.99
C LEU A 11 -22.41 -48.29 -54.41
N VAL A 12 -22.01 -47.11 -53.94
CA VAL A 12 -20.61 -46.81 -53.62
C VAL A 12 -20.59 -46.30 -52.18
N LEU A 13 -20.13 -47.15 -51.26
CA LEU A 13 -19.74 -46.77 -49.90
C LEU A 13 -18.46 -45.93 -50.00
N ALA A 14 -18.61 -44.62 -50.14
CA ALA A 14 -17.52 -43.69 -49.90
C ALA A 14 -17.44 -43.46 -48.38
N GLY A 15 -16.62 -44.27 -47.71
CA GLY A 15 -16.19 -44.01 -46.34
C GLY A 15 -15.43 -42.67 -46.31
N ALA A 16 -16.12 -41.60 -45.94
CA ALA A 16 -15.47 -40.36 -45.54
C ALA A 16 -14.83 -40.61 -44.17
N ALA A 17 -13.56 -41.01 -44.15
CA ALA A 17 -12.74 -40.88 -42.98
C ALA A 17 -12.53 -39.38 -42.75
N LEU A 18 -13.37 -38.80 -41.87
CA LEU A 18 -13.12 -37.47 -41.33
C LEU A 18 -11.74 -37.49 -40.67
N PRO A 19 -10.89 -36.47 -40.87
CA PRO A 19 -9.64 -36.39 -40.13
C PRO A 19 -9.98 -36.33 -38.63
N ALA A 20 -9.31 -37.18 -37.85
CA ALA A 20 -9.32 -37.15 -36.39
C ALA A 20 -8.65 -35.84 -35.92
N ALA A 21 -9.37 -34.73 -36.01
CA ALA A 21 -9.00 -33.47 -35.42
C ALA A 21 -10.17 -33.03 -34.53
N ALA A 22 -9.84 -32.65 -33.30
CA ALA A 22 -10.74 -32.12 -32.28
C ALA A 22 -11.61 -33.14 -31.52
N GLN A 23 -10.97 -34.11 -30.87
CA GLN A 23 -11.38 -34.50 -29.51
C GLN A 23 -10.24 -34.21 -28.53
N TYR A 24 -9.81 -32.95 -28.48
CA TYR A 24 -9.07 -32.46 -27.31
C TYR A 24 -10.12 -32.07 -26.28
N GLY A 25 -10.49 -33.01 -25.40
CA GLY A 25 -11.45 -32.76 -24.32
C GLY A 25 -10.98 -31.62 -23.42
N ASP A 26 -11.92 -30.95 -22.77
CA ASP A 26 -11.64 -29.90 -21.78
C ASP A 26 -10.61 -30.39 -20.75
N VAL A 27 -9.35 -30.00 -20.94
CA VAL A 27 -8.30 -30.24 -19.96
C VAL A 27 -8.61 -29.32 -18.79
N LYS A 28 -9.16 -29.89 -17.72
CA LYS A 28 -9.40 -29.16 -16.47
C LYS A 28 -8.07 -28.63 -15.96
N ARG A 29 -7.94 -27.30 -15.87
CA ARG A 29 -6.77 -26.65 -15.25
C ARG A 29 -6.63 -27.12 -13.81
N THR A 30 -5.40 -27.42 -13.42
CA THR A 30 -5.04 -27.67 -12.03
C THR A 30 -5.12 -26.39 -11.22
N GLN A 31 -5.29 -26.51 -9.90
CA GLN A 31 -5.28 -25.35 -9.00
C GLN A 31 -3.96 -24.55 -9.09
N ALA A 32 -2.85 -25.23 -9.38
CA ALA A 32 -1.54 -24.60 -9.56
C ALA A 32 -1.47 -23.75 -10.83
N GLU A 33 -2.07 -24.19 -11.94
CA GLU A 33 -2.12 -23.43 -13.19
C GLU A 33 -3.00 -22.19 -13.05
N ILE A 34 -4.15 -22.31 -12.37
CA ILE A 34 -5.04 -21.18 -12.08
C ILE A 34 -4.31 -20.15 -11.20
N ALA A 35 -3.67 -20.60 -10.11
CA ALA A 35 -2.92 -19.71 -9.23
C ALA A 35 -1.74 -19.02 -9.95
N LEU A 36 -1.07 -19.71 -10.86
CA LEU A 36 0.01 -19.12 -11.66
C LEU A 36 -0.52 -18.05 -12.61
N GLU A 37 -1.64 -18.32 -13.29
CA GLU A 37 -2.29 -17.37 -14.20
C GLU A 37 -2.72 -16.09 -13.45
N GLU A 38 -3.39 -16.24 -12.30
CA GLU A 38 -3.78 -15.13 -11.43
C GLU A 38 -2.57 -14.32 -10.94
N ALA A 39 -1.49 -15.00 -10.55
CA ALA A 39 -0.25 -14.36 -10.13
C ALA A 39 0.41 -13.58 -11.28
N THR A 40 0.41 -14.12 -12.50
CA THR A 40 0.95 -13.40 -13.68
C THR A 40 0.10 -12.20 -14.07
N ALA A 41 -1.23 -12.31 -14.02
CA ALA A 41 -2.14 -11.20 -14.28
C ALA A 41 -1.97 -10.09 -13.22
N SER A 42 -1.86 -10.47 -11.94
CA SER A 42 -1.59 -9.54 -10.85
C SER A 42 -0.23 -8.85 -11.01
N LEU A 43 0.81 -9.59 -11.40
CA LEU A 43 2.13 -9.01 -11.65
C LEU A 43 2.09 -7.99 -12.79
N GLU A 44 1.42 -8.31 -13.89
CA GLU A 44 1.31 -7.40 -15.03
C GLU A 44 0.50 -6.14 -14.69
N GLY A 45 -0.63 -6.29 -13.98
CA GLY A 45 -1.39 -5.15 -13.47
C GLY A 45 -0.55 -4.25 -12.57
N ASN A 46 0.26 -4.83 -11.68
CA ASN A 46 1.17 -4.06 -10.83
C ASN A 46 2.30 -3.38 -11.61
N ARG A 47 2.79 -3.98 -12.71
CA ARG A 47 3.82 -3.36 -13.57
C ARG A 47 3.28 -2.12 -14.27
N VAL A 48 2.08 -2.22 -14.84
CA VAL A 48 1.40 -1.09 -15.46
C VAL A 48 1.17 0.01 -14.42
N ALA A 49 0.59 -0.32 -13.27
CA ALA A 49 0.36 0.65 -12.19
C ALA A 49 1.66 1.32 -11.71
N ARG A 50 2.79 0.59 -11.67
CA ARG A 50 4.09 1.16 -11.29
C ARG A 50 4.60 2.12 -12.36
N SER A 51 4.47 1.76 -13.62
CA SER A 51 4.82 2.62 -14.76
C SER A 51 4.03 3.93 -14.75
N ASP A 52 2.72 3.85 -14.50
CA ASP A 52 1.85 5.01 -14.40
C ASP A 52 2.22 5.89 -13.21
N ALA A 53 2.48 5.28 -12.04
CA ALA A 53 2.92 5.99 -10.85
C ALA A 53 4.28 6.68 -11.03
N ILE A 54 5.21 6.09 -11.81
CA ILE A 54 6.48 6.74 -12.21
C ILE A 54 6.21 8.02 -12.99
N THR A 55 5.33 7.94 -14.00
CA THR A 55 5.02 9.08 -14.86
C THR A 55 4.30 10.18 -14.07
N ALA A 56 3.30 9.84 -13.26
CA ALA A 56 2.57 10.79 -12.43
C ALA A 56 3.46 11.46 -11.37
N CYS A 57 4.32 10.69 -10.69
CA CYS A 57 5.28 11.25 -9.73
C CYS A 57 6.27 12.22 -10.41
N ALA A 58 6.74 11.91 -11.62
CA ALA A 58 7.58 12.82 -12.40
C ALA A 58 6.85 14.13 -12.76
N ALA A 59 5.53 14.08 -12.95
CA ALA A 59 4.66 15.25 -13.13
C ALA A 59 4.32 15.99 -11.82
N ARG A 60 4.98 15.65 -10.70
CA ARG A 60 4.80 16.25 -9.35
C ARG A 60 3.45 15.94 -8.70
N ASP A 61 2.80 14.85 -9.10
CA ASP A 61 1.74 14.24 -8.30
C ASP A 61 2.39 13.55 -7.09
N TYR A 62 2.33 14.21 -5.92
CA TYR A 62 2.99 13.73 -4.70
C TYR A 62 2.28 12.54 -4.06
N ASP A 63 0.99 12.34 -4.32
CA ASP A 63 0.25 11.15 -3.90
C ASP A 63 0.70 9.96 -4.74
N ALA A 64 0.93 10.16 -6.04
CA ALA A 64 1.54 9.15 -6.91
C ALA A 64 2.97 8.83 -6.49
N CYS A 65 3.76 9.83 -6.05
CA CYS A 65 5.09 9.57 -5.49
C CYS A 65 5.04 8.71 -4.22
N PHE A 66 4.05 8.93 -3.34
CA PHE A 66 3.84 8.08 -2.17
C PHE A 66 3.49 6.65 -2.59
N ARG A 67 2.49 6.47 -3.47
CA ARG A 67 2.09 5.15 -3.98
C ARG A 67 3.27 4.42 -4.62
N LEU A 68 4.05 5.12 -5.46
CA LEU A 68 5.26 4.58 -6.08
C LEU A 68 6.28 4.13 -5.03
N GLY A 69 6.46 4.90 -3.96
CA GLY A 69 7.32 4.54 -2.83
C GLY A 69 6.87 3.24 -2.17
N ASP A 70 5.57 3.06 -1.99
CA ASP A 70 5.01 1.85 -1.41
C ASP A 70 5.17 0.63 -2.33
N MET A 71 5.06 0.83 -3.65
CA MET A 71 5.36 -0.20 -4.65
C MET A 71 6.83 -0.61 -4.62
N TYR A 72 7.76 0.34 -4.56
CA TYR A 72 9.19 0.04 -4.39
C TYR A 72 9.48 -0.68 -3.06
N ARG A 73 8.89 -0.22 -1.96
CA ARG A 73 9.05 -0.81 -0.61
C ARG A 73 8.53 -2.23 -0.53
N ARG A 74 7.50 -2.59 -1.31
CA ARG A 74 6.85 -3.91 -1.28
C ARG A 74 7.24 -4.82 -2.44
N GLY A 75 7.93 -4.31 -3.46
CA GLY A 75 8.20 -5.05 -4.69
C GLY A 75 6.95 -5.29 -5.54
N LEU A 76 6.00 -4.36 -5.54
CA LEU A 76 4.84 -4.45 -6.43
C LEU A 76 5.26 -4.03 -7.84
N GLY A 77 4.98 -4.88 -8.83
CA GLY A 77 5.28 -4.61 -10.24
C GLY A 77 6.79 -4.65 -10.58
N GLY A 78 7.60 -5.29 -9.75
CA GLY A 78 9.05 -5.41 -9.93
C GLY A 78 9.76 -5.84 -8.65
N LEU A 79 11.07 -5.69 -8.56
CA LEU A 79 11.80 -6.00 -7.33
C LEU A 79 11.58 -4.94 -6.25
N GLN A 80 11.66 -5.37 -4.99
CA GLN A 80 11.71 -4.48 -3.83
C GLN A 80 13.00 -3.67 -3.88
N ASP A 81 12.90 -2.37 -3.60
CA ASP A 81 14.02 -1.43 -3.68
C ASP A 81 13.78 -0.30 -2.65
N TYR A 82 14.40 -0.42 -1.49
CA TYR A 82 14.21 0.56 -0.42
C TYR A 82 14.86 1.92 -0.71
N GLU A 83 15.94 1.95 -1.50
CA GLU A 83 16.62 3.21 -1.85
C GLU A 83 15.72 4.06 -2.74
N LYS A 84 15.13 3.45 -3.78
CA LYS A 84 14.16 4.13 -4.63
C LYS A 84 12.89 4.51 -3.87
N ALA A 85 12.42 3.65 -2.95
CA ALA A 85 11.30 3.99 -2.08
C ALA A 85 11.60 5.27 -1.27
N ALA A 86 12.79 5.36 -0.65
CA ALA A 86 13.20 6.53 0.10
C ALA A 86 13.33 7.79 -0.77
N GLU A 87 13.78 7.66 -2.01
CA GLU A 87 13.86 8.78 -2.95
C GLU A 87 12.47 9.37 -3.26
N VAL A 88 11.50 8.53 -3.64
CA VAL A 88 10.17 9.00 -4.05
C VAL A 88 9.29 9.38 -2.86
N TYR A 89 9.43 8.73 -1.70
CA TYR A 89 8.82 9.21 -0.46
C TYR A 89 9.34 10.60 -0.08
N ARG A 90 10.63 10.89 -0.31
CA ARG A 90 11.18 12.23 -0.09
C ARG A 90 10.56 13.26 -1.03
N LYS A 91 10.37 12.93 -2.31
CA LYS A 91 9.67 13.80 -3.26
C LYS A 91 8.24 14.07 -2.78
N SER A 92 7.53 13.03 -2.36
CA SER A 92 6.17 13.12 -1.80
C SER A 92 6.12 14.01 -0.55
N CYS A 93 7.01 13.79 0.42
CA CYS A 93 7.12 14.58 1.64
C CYS A 93 7.47 16.05 1.37
N ASN A 94 8.36 16.33 0.42
CA ASN A 94 8.68 17.70 0.00
C ASN A 94 7.47 18.41 -0.63
N GLY A 95 6.54 17.64 -1.20
CA GLY A 95 5.24 18.08 -1.67
C GLY A 95 4.18 18.30 -0.58
N LYS A 96 4.57 18.19 0.70
CA LYS A 96 3.67 18.25 1.86
C LYS A 96 2.66 17.11 1.95
N ASN A 97 2.92 15.97 1.32
CA ASN A 97 2.13 14.76 1.54
C ASN A 97 2.62 14.07 2.84
N GLY A 98 1.71 13.91 3.81
CA GLY A 98 2.01 13.36 5.12
C GLY A 98 2.38 11.87 5.09
N GLU A 99 1.70 11.08 4.26
CA GLU A 99 2.01 9.64 4.06
C GLU A 99 3.44 9.44 3.54
N GLY A 100 3.88 10.27 2.59
CA GLY A 100 5.24 10.29 2.08
C GLY A 100 6.27 10.63 3.15
N CYS A 101 5.97 11.59 4.03
CA CYS A 101 6.82 11.89 5.17
C CYS A 101 6.90 10.71 6.16
N ALA A 102 5.77 10.09 6.49
CA ALA A 102 5.71 8.93 7.38
C ALA A 102 6.44 7.71 6.79
N GLY A 103 6.30 7.46 5.49
CA GLY A 103 7.02 6.40 4.77
C GLY A 103 8.53 6.59 4.79
N LEU A 104 9.01 7.82 4.53
CA LEU A 104 10.44 8.13 4.64
C LEU A 104 10.94 8.01 6.08
N ALA A 105 10.16 8.46 7.06
CA ALA A 105 10.49 8.34 8.47
C ALA A 105 10.61 6.87 8.91
N TYR A 106 9.72 6.01 8.42
CA TYR A 106 9.75 4.58 8.68
C TYR A 106 11.04 3.95 8.14
N LEU A 107 11.41 4.22 6.88
CA LEU A 107 12.66 3.71 6.30
C LEU A 107 13.89 4.21 7.07
N THR A 108 13.89 5.49 7.44
CA THR A 108 14.97 6.14 8.20
C THR A 108 15.07 5.60 9.64
N THR A 109 13.96 5.21 10.26
CA THR A 109 13.97 4.60 11.60
C THR A 109 14.62 3.22 11.58
N HIS A 110 14.42 2.46 10.50
CA HIS A 110 14.85 1.06 10.37
C HIS A 110 16.12 0.87 9.55
N GLY A 111 16.72 1.94 9.03
CA GLY A 111 17.92 1.87 8.19
C GLY A 111 17.70 1.11 6.88
N ARG A 112 16.53 1.24 6.24
CA ARG A 112 16.18 0.52 5.01
C ARG A 112 16.33 1.42 3.80
N GLY A 113 17.34 1.15 2.96
CA GLY A 113 17.65 1.97 1.77
C GLY A 113 18.14 3.39 2.10
N VAL A 114 18.31 3.71 3.38
CA VAL A 114 18.93 4.91 3.93
C VAL A 114 19.54 4.50 5.27
N ASP A 115 20.53 5.25 5.76
CA ASP A 115 21.07 5.03 7.09
C ASP A 115 20.01 5.22 8.18
N ALA A 116 20.12 4.41 9.24
CA ALA A 116 19.26 4.56 10.40
C ALA A 116 19.58 5.87 11.12
N ASP A 117 18.60 6.75 11.24
CA ASP A 117 18.72 8.03 11.93
C ASP A 117 17.42 8.37 12.67
N PRO A 118 17.30 7.95 13.94
CA PRO A 118 16.11 8.21 14.74
C PRO A 118 15.82 9.70 14.94
N ALA A 119 16.83 10.57 14.97
CA ALA A 119 16.61 12.00 15.15
C ALA A 119 15.98 12.62 13.91
N LYS A 120 16.48 12.26 12.72
CA LYS A 120 15.88 12.66 11.46
C LYS A 120 14.51 12.04 11.23
N ALA A 121 14.31 10.77 11.58
CA ALA A 121 13.00 10.13 11.51
C ALA A 121 11.97 10.86 12.39
N ARG A 122 12.36 11.29 13.58
CA ARG A 122 11.50 12.09 14.47
C ARG A 122 11.02 13.39 13.82
N VAL A 123 11.93 14.11 13.15
CA VAL A 123 11.58 15.33 12.40
C VAL A 123 10.65 15.02 11.23
N LEU A 124 10.83 13.89 10.55
CA LEU A 124 9.97 13.47 9.45
C LEU A 124 8.57 13.06 9.93
N TYR A 125 8.44 12.36 11.06
CA TYR A 125 7.16 12.05 11.66
C TYR A 125 6.45 13.29 12.21
N GLU A 126 7.19 14.26 12.75
CA GLU A 126 6.65 15.57 13.11
C GLU A 126 6.03 16.26 11.88
N LYS A 127 6.76 16.31 10.76
CA LYS A 127 6.22 16.84 9.49
C LYS A 127 5.01 16.08 8.99
N ALA A 128 5.02 14.75 9.06
CA ALA A 128 3.88 13.93 8.69
C ALA A 128 2.64 14.34 9.50
N CYS A 129 2.81 14.51 10.81
CA CYS A 129 1.75 14.99 11.69
C CYS A 129 1.27 16.40 11.34
N ASP A 130 2.19 17.33 11.07
CA ASP A 130 1.87 18.70 10.65
C ASP A 130 1.11 18.73 9.31
N TYR A 131 1.28 17.71 8.47
CA TYR A 131 0.56 17.52 7.21
C TYR A 131 -0.70 16.64 7.36
N GLY A 132 -1.14 16.37 8.60
CA GLY A 132 -2.39 15.69 8.89
C GLY A 132 -2.34 14.16 8.80
N GLU A 133 -1.16 13.56 8.67
CA GLU A 133 -1.03 12.10 8.63
C GLU A 133 -1.11 11.51 10.04
N LEU A 134 -2.22 10.81 10.31
CA LEU A 134 -2.55 10.25 11.63
C LEU A 134 -1.48 9.27 12.14
N SER A 135 -1.00 8.38 11.27
CA SER A 135 0.07 7.43 11.62
C SER A 135 1.38 8.16 11.95
N GLY A 136 1.64 9.28 11.28
CA GLY A 136 2.76 10.17 11.54
C GLY A 136 2.66 10.86 12.90
N CYS A 137 1.46 11.36 13.26
CA CYS A 137 1.19 11.91 14.59
C CYS A 137 1.41 10.88 15.70
N ALA A 138 0.87 9.68 15.56
CA ALA A 138 1.03 8.62 16.54
C ALA A 138 2.51 8.21 16.70
N ALA A 139 3.24 8.05 15.60
CA ALA A 139 4.66 7.73 15.63
C ALA A 139 5.49 8.84 16.29
N TYR A 140 5.25 10.12 15.93
CA TYR A 140 5.91 11.25 16.57
C TYR A 140 5.59 11.34 18.07
N GLY A 141 4.33 11.12 18.44
CA GLY A 141 3.88 11.02 19.83
C GLY A 141 4.63 9.95 20.62
N ASN A 142 4.78 8.76 20.05
CA ASN A 142 5.56 7.68 20.67
C ASN A 142 7.05 8.04 20.79
N MET A 143 7.65 8.70 19.81
CA MET A 143 9.05 9.15 19.89
C MET A 143 9.25 10.23 20.97
N LEU A 144 8.30 11.15 21.13
CA LEU A 144 8.28 12.11 22.23
C LEU A 144 8.14 11.43 23.59
N TYR A 145 7.26 10.44 23.70
CA TYR A 145 7.04 9.68 24.92
C TYR A 145 8.29 8.92 25.37
N THR A 146 8.89 8.18 24.42
CA THR A 146 10.03 7.29 24.67
C THR A 146 11.38 8.01 24.68
N GLY A 147 11.48 9.19 24.06
CA GLY A 147 12.76 9.89 23.87
C GLY A 147 13.59 9.33 22.71
N GLN A 148 12.98 8.57 21.81
CA GLN A 148 13.68 8.12 20.62
C GLN A 148 14.00 9.32 19.73
N GLY A 149 15.25 9.44 19.27
CA GLY A 149 15.68 10.52 18.38
C GLY A 149 15.72 11.92 19.02
N GLY A 150 15.68 12.05 20.34
CA GLY A 150 15.81 13.34 21.03
C GLY A 150 15.22 13.34 22.44
N SER A 151 15.22 14.48 23.12
CA SER A 151 14.71 14.58 24.49
C SER A 151 13.24 14.14 24.62
N LYS A 152 12.90 13.51 25.75
CA LYS A 152 11.53 13.13 26.08
C LYS A 152 10.64 14.35 26.24
N ASN A 153 9.39 14.20 25.83
CA ASN A 153 8.28 15.06 26.22
C ASN A 153 7.05 14.16 26.40
N VAL A 154 6.97 13.52 27.57
CA VAL A 154 5.96 12.51 27.90
C VAL A 154 4.55 13.07 27.72
N ALA A 155 4.29 14.28 28.25
CA ALA A 155 2.98 14.91 28.17
C ALA A 155 2.56 15.18 26.71
N LYS A 156 3.44 15.72 25.86
CA LYS A 156 3.12 15.91 24.42
C LYS A 156 2.96 14.56 23.70
N GLY A 157 3.77 13.57 24.04
CA GLY A 157 3.71 12.24 23.46
C GLY A 157 2.39 11.53 23.74
N GLN A 158 1.96 11.51 25.01
CA GLN A 158 0.67 10.94 25.42
C GLN A 158 -0.49 11.64 24.72
N ARG A 159 -0.48 12.98 24.66
CA ARG A 159 -1.52 13.74 23.95
C ARG A 159 -1.67 13.33 22.49
N LEU A 160 -0.56 13.26 21.75
CA LEU A 160 -0.60 12.90 20.33
C LEU A 160 -1.08 11.46 20.12
N LEU A 161 -0.72 10.55 21.03
CA LEU A 161 -1.21 9.18 21.00
C LEU A 161 -2.70 9.10 21.36
N GLN A 162 -3.17 9.89 22.33
CA GLN A 162 -4.58 9.90 22.73
C GLN A 162 -5.43 10.50 21.61
N ASP A 163 -5.04 11.65 21.06
CA ASP A 163 -5.70 12.27 19.90
C ASP A 163 -5.75 11.29 18.70
N ALA A 164 -4.75 10.43 18.51
CA ALA A 164 -4.76 9.42 17.47
C ALA A 164 -5.68 8.23 17.79
N CYS A 165 -5.70 7.78 19.05
CA CYS A 165 -6.60 6.73 19.52
C CYS A 165 -8.08 7.16 19.46
N ASP A 166 -8.38 8.41 19.83
CA ASP A 166 -9.73 8.99 19.75
C ASP A 166 -10.25 9.10 18.30
N GLN A 167 -9.35 8.98 17.32
CA GLN A 167 -9.64 8.88 15.89
C GLN A 167 -9.57 7.42 15.40
N ASP A 168 -9.77 6.46 16.31
CA ASP A 168 -9.77 5.01 16.06
C ASP A 168 -8.47 4.45 15.47
N TYR A 169 -7.33 5.13 15.66
CA TYR A 169 -6.04 4.54 15.28
C TYR A 169 -5.62 3.48 16.30
N GLU A 170 -6.03 2.24 16.04
CA GLU A 170 -5.86 1.06 16.91
C GLU A 170 -4.46 0.95 17.51
N TRP A 171 -3.41 1.13 16.70
CA TRP A 171 -2.04 1.07 17.19
C TRP A 171 -1.75 2.07 18.31
N ALA A 172 -2.30 3.29 18.25
CA ALA A 172 -2.12 4.28 19.30
C ALA A 172 -2.89 3.89 20.58
N CYS A 173 -4.11 3.34 20.45
CA CYS A 173 -4.88 2.82 21.58
C CYS A 173 -4.16 1.69 22.30
N ASP A 174 -3.69 0.70 21.55
CA ASP A 174 -2.90 -0.42 22.07
C ASP A 174 -1.61 0.08 22.72
N ARG A 175 -0.96 1.06 22.08
CA ARG A 175 0.26 1.63 22.60
C ARG A 175 0.05 2.32 23.94
N LEU A 176 -1.01 3.11 24.10
CA LEU A 176 -1.36 3.75 25.36
C LEU A 176 -1.72 2.74 26.44
N THR A 177 -2.48 1.71 26.08
CA THR A 177 -2.85 0.60 26.98
C THR A 177 -1.61 -0.12 27.49
N GLY A 178 -0.69 -0.51 26.58
CA GLY A 178 0.57 -1.16 26.92
C GLY A 178 1.53 -0.28 27.72
N LEU A 179 1.37 1.05 27.68
CA LEU A 179 2.10 2.00 28.50
C LEU A 179 1.44 2.29 29.86
N GLY A 180 0.24 1.77 30.13
CA GLY A 180 -0.56 2.14 31.30
C GLY A 180 -0.94 3.62 31.31
N ALA A 181 -1.02 4.22 30.13
CA ALA A 181 -1.11 5.67 29.90
C ALA A 181 -2.43 6.10 29.27
N TYR A 182 -3.40 5.18 29.11
CA TYR A 182 -4.69 5.45 28.50
C TYR A 182 -5.62 6.20 29.47
N GLN A 183 -6.13 7.36 29.06
CA GLN A 183 -7.03 8.18 29.86
C GLN A 183 -8.14 8.75 28.97
N PRO A 184 -9.20 7.96 28.67
CA PRO A 184 -10.22 8.35 27.69
C PRO A 184 -11.07 9.54 28.14
N ASP A 185 -11.20 9.76 29.45
CA ASP A 185 -12.05 10.80 30.04
C ASP A 185 -11.25 12.03 30.52
N ASP A 186 -9.94 12.09 30.26
CA ASP A 186 -9.12 13.25 30.65
C ASP A 186 -9.28 14.40 29.64
N ASP A 187 -10.30 15.24 29.89
CA ASP A 187 -10.61 16.46 29.14
C ASP A 187 -9.61 17.61 29.41
N THR A 188 -8.61 17.42 30.29
CA THR A 188 -7.62 18.46 30.63
C THR A 188 -6.91 18.98 29.38
N TRP A 189 -6.83 18.17 28.33
CA TRP A 189 -6.26 18.53 27.04
C TRP A 189 -7.16 19.41 26.17
N GLN A 190 -8.49 19.24 26.21
CA GLN A 190 -9.43 20.10 25.48
C GLN A 190 -9.34 21.56 25.98
N ARG A 191 -9.17 21.73 27.30
CA ARG A 191 -8.96 23.05 27.92
C ARG A 191 -7.71 23.78 27.41
N LEU A 192 -6.68 23.06 26.95
CA LEU A 192 -5.47 23.66 26.37
C LEU A 192 -5.63 24.02 24.88
N LYS A 193 -6.45 23.28 24.12
CA LYS A 193 -6.86 23.68 22.76
C LYS A 193 -7.67 24.98 22.81
N ASP A 194 -8.57 25.10 23.79
CA ASP A 194 -9.32 26.33 24.08
C ASP A 194 -8.44 27.51 24.54
N ALA A 195 -7.30 27.23 25.16
CA ALA A 195 -6.35 28.28 25.54
C ALA A 195 -5.55 28.80 24.33
N LYS A 196 -5.27 27.94 23.34
CA LYS A 196 -4.55 28.31 22.11
C LYS A 196 -5.41 29.06 21.09
N SER A 197 -6.73 28.89 21.10
CA SER A 197 -7.65 29.62 20.22
C SER A 197 -7.98 31.03 20.71
N ARG A 198 -7.56 31.39 21.92
CA ARG A 198 -7.83 32.68 22.58
C ARG A 198 -6.72 33.73 22.40
N TYR A 199 -5.65 33.40 21.69
CA TYR A 199 -4.52 34.29 21.38
C TYR A 199 -4.12 34.14 19.91
#